data_AF-A0A7W1CII6-F1
#
_entry.id   AF-A0A7W1CII6-F1
#
_cell.length_a   1.000
_cell.length_b   1.000
_cell.length_c   1.000
_cell.angle_alpha   90.00
_cell.angle_beta   90.00
_cell.angle_gamma   90.00
#
_symmetry.space_group_name_H-M   'P 1'
#
loop_
_entity.id
_entity.type
_entity.pdbx_description
1 polymer ?
#
loop_
_entity_poly.entity_id
_entity_poly.type
_entity_poly.pdbx_seq_one_letter_code
_entity_poly.pdbx_strand_id
1 'polypeptide(L)'
;MEIKVIEERIKEYKPSGKEEELNAFKEIVQEITLSALSRAEFFKYAAFQGGTSLRILHGLTRFSEDMDFVLFQADTNFKWSHFFHEIYLEFSGYGFHLEVRDR
;
A
#
# COMPACT_ATOMS: atom_id res chain seq x y z
N MET A 1 20.86 0.10 3.75
CA MET A 1 20.30 -1.08 4.44
C MET A 1 18.84 -1.30 4.05
N GLU A 2 18.11 -0.23 3.74
CA GLU A 2 16.65 -0.23 3.55
C GLU A 2 16.18 -0.78 2.19
N ILE A 3 16.83 -0.43 1.07
CA ILE A 3 16.50 -0.98 -0.27
C ILE A 3 16.70 -2.51 -0.34
N LYS A 4 17.65 -3.04 0.42
CA LYS A 4 17.93 -4.49 0.45
C LYS A 4 16.74 -5.31 0.93
N VAL A 5 15.95 -4.77 1.86
CA VAL A 5 14.76 -5.47 2.38
C VAL A 5 13.72 -5.64 1.27
N ILE A 6 13.51 -4.61 0.45
CA ILE A 6 12.57 -4.67 -0.68
C ILE A 6 13.05 -5.68 -1.73
N GLU A 7 14.34 -5.65 -2.07
CA GLU A 7 14.95 -6.62 -3.00
C GLU A 7 14.84 -8.07 -2.48
N GLU A 8 14.97 -8.29 -1.18
CA GLU A 8 14.79 -9.60 -0.55
C GLU A 8 13.33 -10.05 -0.61
N ARG A 9 12.38 -9.16 -0.28
CA ARG A 9 10.95 -9.45 -0.36
C ARG A 9 10.50 -9.79 -1.78
N ILE A 10 10.98 -9.08 -2.80
CA ILE A 10 10.67 -9.38 -4.21
C ILE A 10 11.04 -10.83 -4.57
N LYS A 11 12.15 -11.37 -4.02
CA LYS A 11 12.57 -12.75 -4.31
C LYS A 11 11.58 -13.79 -3.77
N GLU A 12 10.84 -13.49 -2.72
CA GLU A 12 9.84 -14.39 -2.13
C GLU A 12 8.67 -14.64 -3.11
N TYR A 13 8.36 -13.67 -3.98
CA TYR A 13 7.35 -13.79 -5.04
C TYR A 13 7.77 -14.70 -6.19
N LYS A 14 9.07 -15.05 -6.30
CA LYS A 14 9.65 -15.88 -7.37
C LYS A 14 9.21 -15.43 -8.78
N PRO A 15 9.39 -14.14 -9.13
CA PRO A 15 8.94 -13.64 -10.42
C PRO A 15 9.65 -14.36 -11.57
N SER A 16 8.88 -14.71 -12.61
CA SER A 16 9.35 -15.39 -13.82
C SER A 16 9.78 -14.41 -14.92
N GLY A 17 9.59 -13.11 -14.72
CA GLY A 17 9.98 -12.06 -15.65
C GLY A 17 9.80 -10.65 -15.08
N LYS A 18 10.20 -9.65 -15.87
CA LYS A 18 10.20 -8.22 -15.45
C LYS A 18 8.82 -7.69 -15.04
N GLU A 19 7.76 -8.19 -15.67
CA GLU A 19 6.39 -7.77 -15.33
C GLU A 19 5.98 -8.27 -13.95
N GLU A 20 6.26 -9.54 -13.64
CA GLU A 20 5.97 -10.11 -12.31
C GLU A 20 6.86 -9.48 -11.24
N GLU A 21 8.11 -9.15 -11.55
CA GLU A 21 9.00 -8.41 -10.66
C GLU A 21 8.46 -7.02 -10.34
N LEU A 22 7.96 -6.30 -11.36
CA LEU A 22 7.30 -5.01 -11.16
C LEU A 22 6.01 -5.15 -10.33
N ASN A 23 5.20 -6.17 -10.58
CA ASN A 23 3.98 -6.41 -9.83
C ASN A 23 4.28 -6.75 -8.36
N ALA A 24 5.32 -7.56 -8.10
CA ALA A 24 5.79 -7.84 -6.74
C ALA A 24 6.22 -6.55 -6.03
N PHE A 25 6.98 -5.69 -6.71
CA PHE A 25 7.34 -4.37 -6.17
C PHE A 25 6.12 -3.51 -5.85
N LYS A 26 5.16 -3.42 -6.78
CA LYS A 26 3.90 -2.67 -6.56
C LYS A 26 3.11 -3.22 -5.36
N GLU A 27 3.03 -4.53 -5.21
CA GLU A 27 2.33 -5.17 -4.08
C GLU A 27 3.02 -4.86 -2.74
N ILE A 28 4.36 -4.88 -2.70
CA ILE A 28 5.11 -4.45 -1.50
C ILE A 28 4.83 -2.98 -1.17
N VAL A 29 4.75 -2.10 -2.17
CA VAL A 29 4.38 -0.69 -1.97
C VAL A 29 2.95 -0.55 -1.42
N GLN A 30 2.01 -1.36 -1.89
CA GLN A 30 0.64 -1.40 -1.35
C GLN A 30 0.63 -1.87 0.12
N GLU A 31 1.42 -2.87 0.48
CA GLU A 31 1.52 -3.35 1.87
C GLU A 31 2.15 -2.32 2.81
N ILE A 32 3.20 -1.62 2.37
CA ILE A 32 3.79 -0.50 3.12
C ILE A 32 2.74 0.60 3.32
N THR A 33 1.94 0.89 2.29
CA THR A 33 0.82 1.85 2.39
C THR A 33 -0.20 1.40 3.44
N LEU A 34 -0.59 0.13 3.47
CA LEU A 34 -1.50 -0.41 4.49
C LEU A 34 -0.90 -0.34 5.91
N SER A 35 0.41 -0.59 6.06
CA SER A 35 1.12 -0.42 7.33
C SER A 35 1.04 1.03 7.83
N ALA A 36 1.35 1.99 6.96
CA ALA A 36 1.28 3.42 7.29
C ALA A 36 -0.14 3.86 7.69
N LEU A 37 -1.15 3.44 6.92
CA LEU A 37 -2.55 3.75 7.21
C LEU A 37 -3.00 3.14 8.56
N SER A 38 -2.53 1.94 8.88
CA SER A 38 -2.78 1.31 10.17
C SER A 38 -2.19 2.12 11.33
N ARG A 39 -0.94 2.56 11.21
CA ARG A 39 -0.28 3.42 12.22
C ARG A 39 -0.96 4.78 12.39
N ALA A 40 -1.48 5.32 11.28
CA ALA A 40 -2.24 6.57 11.26
C ALA A 40 -3.69 6.42 11.76
N GLU A 41 -4.07 5.23 12.26
CA GLU A 41 -5.40 4.90 12.73
C GLU A 41 -6.52 5.09 11.68
N PHE A 42 -6.18 5.07 10.38
CA PHE A 42 -7.11 5.27 9.27
C PHE A 42 -8.27 4.27 9.27
N PHE A 43 -8.00 3.01 9.64
CA PHE A 43 -9.01 1.95 9.66
C PHE A 43 -10.07 2.09 10.77
N LYS A 44 -9.99 3.13 11.61
CA LYS A 44 -11.12 3.55 12.46
C LYS A 44 -12.25 4.19 11.64
N TYR A 45 -11.94 4.72 10.46
CA TYR A 45 -12.86 5.52 9.64
C TYR A 45 -13.30 4.81 8.37
N ALA A 46 -12.48 3.91 7.83
CA ALA A 46 -12.71 3.25 6.56
C ALA A 46 -12.33 1.77 6.56
N ALA A 47 -12.97 0.99 5.68
CA ALA A 47 -12.56 -0.37 5.34
C ALA A 47 -11.74 -0.40 4.05
N PHE A 48 -10.73 -1.26 4.01
CA PHE A 48 -10.04 -1.66 2.78
C PHE A 48 -10.88 -2.69 2.02
N GLN A 49 -11.14 -2.45 0.74
CA GLN A 49 -11.98 -3.30 -0.09
C GLN A 49 -11.44 -3.43 -1.52
N GLY A 50 -12.22 -4.05 -2.41
CA GLY A 50 -11.87 -4.17 -3.82
C GLY A 50 -10.90 -5.31 -4.12
N GLY A 51 -10.41 -5.35 -5.36
CA GLY A 51 -9.57 -6.45 -5.86
C GLY A 51 -8.26 -6.62 -5.11
N THR A 52 -7.67 -5.52 -4.66
CA THR A 52 -6.38 -5.53 -3.95
C THR A 52 -6.53 -6.05 -2.53
N SER A 53 -7.67 -5.80 -1.87
CA SER A 53 -7.97 -6.44 -0.58
C SER A 53 -8.07 -7.96 -0.71
N LEU A 54 -8.72 -8.45 -1.77
CA LEU A 54 -8.81 -9.88 -2.06
C LEU A 54 -7.44 -10.46 -2.43
N ARG A 55 -6.60 -9.72 -3.14
CA ARG A 55 -5.23 -10.12 -3.48
C ARG A 55 -4.40 -10.31 -2.21
N ILE A 56 -4.28 -9.28 -1.39
CA ILE A 56 -3.38 -9.25 -0.23
C ILE A 56 -3.89 -10.13 0.91
N LEU A 57 -5.19 -10.09 1.23
CA LEU A 57 -5.75 -10.77 2.40
C LEU A 57 -6.27 -12.18 2.12
N HIS A 58 -6.62 -12.47 0.86
CA HIS A 58 -7.27 -13.73 0.47
C HIS A 58 -6.53 -14.49 -0.65
N GLY A 59 -5.38 -13.99 -1.11
CA GLY A 59 -4.51 -14.71 -2.04
C GLY A 59 -5.05 -14.82 -3.46
N LEU A 60 -5.78 -13.81 -3.95
CA LEU A 60 -6.26 -13.78 -5.34
C LEU A 60 -5.08 -13.96 -6.33
N THR A 61 -5.25 -14.76 -7.38
CA THR A 61 -4.13 -15.16 -8.26
C THR A 61 -3.64 -14.05 -9.20
N ARG A 62 -4.52 -13.10 -9.53
CA ARG A 62 -4.18 -11.96 -10.39
C ARG A 62 -3.64 -10.77 -9.58
N PHE A 63 -2.75 -10.00 -10.19
CA PHE A 63 -2.38 -8.67 -9.70
C PHE A 63 -3.59 -7.72 -9.71
N SER A 64 -3.57 -6.74 -8.80
CA SER A 64 -4.57 -5.68 -8.68
C SER A 64 -3.85 -4.40 -8.27
N GLU A 65 -4.02 -3.33 -9.04
CA GLU A 65 -3.21 -2.11 -8.90
C GLU A 65 -3.83 -1.09 -7.94
N ASP A 66 -5.14 -0.89 -8.03
CA ASP A 66 -5.84 0.16 -7.30
C ASP A 66 -6.12 -0.24 -5.84
N MET A 67 -5.98 0.68 -4.90
CA MET A 67 -6.36 0.47 -3.50
C MET A 67 -7.67 1.19 -3.22
N ASP A 68 -8.74 0.42 -3.00
CA ASP A 68 -10.07 0.96 -2.76
C ASP A 68 -10.41 0.98 -1.27
N PHE A 69 -10.96 2.11 -0.82
CA PHE A 69 -11.41 2.28 0.56
C PHE A 69 -12.84 2.80 0.60
N VAL A 70 -13.58 2.43 1.63
CA VAL A 70 -14.94 2.93 1.89
C VAL A 70 -15.05 3.41 3.32
N LEU A 71 -15.53 4.65 3.49
CA LEU A 71 -15.82 5.20 4.80
C LEU A 71 -17.01 4.48 5.44
N PHE A 72 -16.93 4.22 6.74
CA PHE A 72 -18.05 3.66 7.50
C PHE A 72 -19.24 4.62 7.60
N GLN A 73 -18.95 5.92 7.57
CA GLN A 73 -19.94 6.99 7.52
C GLN A 73 -19.54 7.98 6.44
N ALA A 74 -20.50 8.40 5.61
CA ALA A 74 -20.26 9.43 4.60
C ALA A 74 -19.79 10.73 5.28
N ASP A 75 -18.63 11.23 4.85
CA ASP A 75 -18.05 12.48 5.34
C ASP A 75 -17.54 13.31 4.17
N THR A 76 -18.23 14.42 3.88
CA THR A 76 -17.83 15.35 2.82
C THR A 76 -16.58 16.17 3.17
N ASN A 77 -16.17 16.16 4.45
CA ASN A 77 -14.98 16.85 4.93
C ASN A 77 -13.77 15.93 5.03
N PHE A 78 -13.90 14.64 4.67
CA PHE A 78 -12.78 13.71 4.68
C PHE A 78 -11.62 14.25 3.84
N LYS A 79 -10.40 14.16 4.37
CA LYS A 79 -9.17 14.55 3.68
C LYS A 79 -8.09 13.50 3.87
N TRP A 80 -7.49 13.07 2.76
CA TRP A 80 -6.33 12.18 2.77
C TRP A 80 -5.11 12.81 3.43
N SER A 81 -5.00 14.14 3.39
CA SER A 81 -3.87 14.89 3.93
C SER A 81 -3.60 14.64 5.42
N HIS A 82 -4.61 14.23 6.18
CA HIS A 82 -4.45 13.82 7.58
C HIS A 82 -3.52 12.62 7.76
N PHE A 83 -3.43 11.74 6.77
CA PHE A 83 -2.65 10.50 6.83
C PHE A 83 -1.28 10.63 6.12
N PHE A 84 -1.02 11.74 5.42
CA PHE A 84 0.19 11.89 4.61
C PHE A 84 1.46 11.83 5.45
N HIS A 85 1.47 12.43 6.64
CA HIS A 85 2.67 12.43 7.50
C HIS A 85 3.15 11.01 7.81
N GLU A 86 2.24 10.13 8.24
CA GLU A 86 2.57 8.73 8.56
C GLU A 86 2.95 7.94 7.31
N ILE A 87 2.30 8.18 6.16
CA ILE A 87 2.70 7.58 4.88
C ILE A 87 4.13 7.98 4.53
N TYR A 88 4.49 9.26 4.65
CA TYR A 88 5.85 9.72 4.37
C TYR A 88 6.87 9.08 5.31
N LEU A 89 6.57 9.02 6.62
CA LEU A 89 7.47 8.43 7.61
C LEU A 89 7.69 6.94 7.36
N GLU A 90 6.62 6.18 7.13
CA GLU A 90 6.72 4.74 6.89
C GLU A 90 7.58 4.46 5.66
N PHE A 91 7.31 5.13 4.54
CA PHE A 91 8.07 4.94 3.30
C PHE A 91 9.53 5.41 3.40
N SER A 92 9.78 6.49 4.13
CA SER A 92 11.15 6.96 4.39
C SER A 92 11.96 5.91 5.16
N GLY A 93 11.33 5.15 6.05
CA GLY A 93 11.98 4.03 6.76
C GLY A 93 12.40 2.86 5.85
N TYR A 94 11.82 2.78 4.64
CA TYR A 94 12.23 1.82 3.60
C TYR A 94 13.14 2.45 2.54
N GLY A 95 13.59 3.69 2.73
CA GLY A 95 14.48 4.41 1.81
C GLY A 95 13.78 4.98 0.58
N PHE A 96 12.45 5.09 0.60
CA PHE A 96 11.69 5.74 -0.47
C PHE A 96 11.47 7.22 -0.19
N HIS A 97 11.62 8.03 -1.23
CA HIS A 97 11.17 9.42 -1.24
C HIS A 97 9.88 9.50 -2.05
N LEU A 98 8.75 9.55 -1.35
CA LEU A 98 7.44 9.66 -1.99
C LEU A 98 7.07 11.11 -2.31
N GLU A 99 6.21 11.26 -3.31
CA GLU A 99 5.41 12.45 -3.55
C GLU A 99 3.94 12.01 -3.52
N VAL A 100 3.13 12.62 -2.65
CA VAL A 100 1.69 12.34 -2.56
C VAL A 100 0.95 13.52 -3.19
N ARG A 101 0.06 13.22 -4.13
CA ARG A 101 -0.79 14.21 -4.80
C ARG A 101 -2.25 13.90 -4.53
N ASP A 102 -2.92 14.81 -3.83
CA ASP A 102 -4.38 14.81 -3.74
C ASP A 102 -4.93 15.48 -5.01
N ARG A 103 -5.90 14.86 -5.69
CA ARG A 103 -6.47 15.35 -6.96
C ARG A 103 -7.77 16.10 -6.75
#